data_AF-A0A5C6A9H4-F1
#
_entry.id   AF-A0A5C6A9H4-F1
#
_cell.length_a   1.000
_cell.length_b   1.000
_cell.length_c   1.000
_cell.angle_alpha   90.00
_cell.angle_beta   90.00
_cell.angle_gamma   90.00
#
_symmetry.space_group_name_H-M   'P 1'
#
loop_
_entity.id
_entity.type
_entity.pdbx_description
1 polymer ?
#
loop_
_entity_poly.entity_id
_entity_poly.type
_entity_poly.pdbx_seq_one_letter_code
_entity_poly.pdbx_strand_id
1 'polypeptide(L)'
;MTAYLQELFQLRLFKPKQGRNARQVTLIAIGVVLAVGAWSLKGWLEAEGASSGVALGAPLALLAVTGWAAFRLIQLPKFAEFLIAVEAEMGKVSWPTQSELFKASAVVIFVIFGLAGLLFMYDWILKYVLSGQLLTDLFGLFG
;
A
#
# COMPACT_ATOMS: atom_id res chain seq x y z
N MET A 1 31.06 -1.92 -18.91
CA MET A 1 30.69 -1.18 -17.68
C MET A 1 30.54 0.32 -17.92
N THR A 2 31.42 0.93 -18.70
CA THR A 2 31.41 2.38 -19.05
C THR A 2 30.17 2.85 -19.82
N ALA A 3 29.58 1.99 -20.66
CA ALA A 3 28.34 2.31 -21.40
C ALA A 3 27.13 2.60 -20.47
N TYR A 4 27.00 1.88 -19.35
CA TYR A 4 25.88 2.08 -18.40
C TYR A 4 25.97 3.42 -17.65
N LEU A 5 27.19 3.90 -17.39
CA LEU A 5 27.41 5.20 -16.76
C LEU A 5 27.20 6.35 -17.75
N GLN A 6 27.54 6.18 -19.03
CA GLN A 6 27.23 7.16 -20.06
C GLN A 6 25.72 7.28 -20.31
N GLU A 7 24.97 6.18 -20.29
CA GLU A 7 23.50 6.18 -20.38
C GLU A 7 22.82 6.89 -19.19
N LEU A 8 23.43 6.87 -17.99
CA LEU A 8 22.98 7.67 -16.83
C LEU A 8 23.08 9.18 -17.07
N PHE A 9 23.99 9.64 -17.94
CA PHE A 9 24.17 11.05 -18.28
C PHE A 9 23.46 11.47 -19.57
N GLN A 10 23.03 10.54 -20.42
CA GLN A 10 22.28 10.87 -21.63
C GLN A 10 20.85 11.35 -21.29
N LEU A 11 20.43 12.45 -21.92
CA LEU A 11 19.09 13.07 -21.78
C LEU A 11 18.09 12.53 -22.81
N ARG A 12 18.37 11.38 -23.42
CA ARG A 12 17.49 10.81 -24.46
C ARG A 12 16.30 10.11 -23.81
N LEU A 13 15.12 10.66 -24.06
CA LEU A 13 13.86 10.02 -23.73
C LEU A 13 13.69 8.76 -24.60
N PHE A 14 13.89 7.60 -24.01
CA PHE A 14 13.68 6.32 -24.69
C PHE A 14 12.17 6.08 -24.89
N LYS A 15 11.74 6.08 -26.16
CA LYS A 15 10.35 5.85 -26.62
C LYS A 15 9.29 6.59 -25.78
N PRO A 16 9.17 7.92 -25.90
CA PRO A 16 8.35 8.75 -25.00
C PRO A 16 6.83 8.51 -25.08
N LYS A 17 6.34 7.83 -26.12
CA LYS A 17 4.90 7.57 -26.31
C LYS A 17 4.42 6.24 -25.71
N GLN A 18 5.31 5.33 -25.32
CA GLN A 18 4.95 4.01 -24.79
C GLN A 18 5.33 3.89 -23.31
N GLY A 19 4.47 3.28 -22.49
CA GLY A 19 4.75 3.08 -21.06
C GLY A 19 4.53 4.34 -20.20
N ARG A 20 3.74 5.31 -20.68
CA ARG A 20 3.62 6.64 -20.04
C ARG A 20 2.97 6.53 -18.67
N ASN A 21 1.90 5.74 -18.56
CA ASN A 21 1.13 5.61 -17.33
C ASN A 21 1.95 4.85 -16.28
N ALA A 22 2.60 3.74 -16.65
CA ALA A 22 3.46 3.00 -15.74
C ALA A 22 4.61 3.87 -15.19
N ARG A 23 5.29 4.63 -16.06
CA ARG A 23 6.39 5.53 -15.63
C ARG A 23 5.92 6.64 -14.70
N GLN A 24 4.79 7.28 -14.99
CA GLN A 24 4.24 8.34 -14.15
C GLN A 24 3.79 7.81 -12.80
N VAL A 25 3.11 6.66 -12.76
CA VAL A 25 2.66 6.03 -11.52
C VAL A 25 3.86 5.63 -10.65
N THR A 26 4.91 5.02 -11.21
CA THR A 26 6.12 4.68 -10.45
C THR A 26 6.85 5.92 -9.93
N LEU A 27 6.94 7.00 -10.74
CA LEU A 27 7.52 8.27 -10.30
C LEU A 27 6.75 8.88 -9.14
N ILE A 28 5.42 8.92 -9.24
CA ILE A 28 4.55 9.47 -8.20
C ILE A 28 4.66 8.61 -6.93
N ALA A 29 4.61 7.28 -7.05
CA ALA A 29 4.72 6.39 -5.90
C ALA A 29 6.04 6.58 -5.15
N ILE A 30 7.18 6.61 -5.86
CA ILE A 30 8.49 6.88 -5.25
C ILE A 30 8.52 8.30 -4.67
N GLY A 31 7.99 9.30 -5.38
CA GLY A 31 7.91 10.67 -4.90
C GLY A 31 7.15 10.82 -3.59
N VAL A 32 6.02 10.12 -3.44
CA VAL A 32 5.24 10.10 -2.19
C VAL A 32 6.04 9.46 -1.05
N VAL A 33 6.68 8.31 -1.28
CA VAL A 33 7.51 7.65 -0.27
C VAL A 33 8.66 8.55 0.17
N LEU A 34 9.35 9.19 -0.77
CA LEU A 34 10.43 10.13 -0.46
C LEU A 34 9.91 11.33 0.32
N ALA A 35 8.78 11.93 -0.09
CA ALA A 35 8.18 13.08 0.60
C ALA A 35 7.80 12.75 2.06
N VAL A 36 7.20 11.58 2.29
CA VAL A 36 6.90 11.09 3.65
C VAL A 36 8.18 10.87 4.44
N GLY A 37 9.21 10.26 3.84
CA GLY A 37 10.51 10.05 4.48
C GLY A 37 11.19 11.36 4.89
N ALA A 38 11.13 12.39 4.03
CA ALA A 38 11.68 13.70 4.34
C ALA A 38 10.87 14.46 5.40
N TRP A 39 9.56 14.31 5.41
CA TRP A 39 8.72 14.86 6.48
C TRP A 39 9.05 14.19 7.83
N SER A 40 9.20 12.87 7.84
CA SER A 40 9.63 12.12 9.03
C SER A 40 11.02 12.57 9.50
N LEU A 41 11.98 12.74 8.59
CA LEU A 41 13.34 13.21 8.91
C LEU A 41 13.35 14.63 9.48
N LYS A 42 12.55 15.55 8.91
CA LYS A 42 12.35 16.90 9.46
C LYS A 42 11.84 16.83 10.90
N GLY A 43 10.80 16.04 11.15
CA GLY A 43 10.21 15.90 12.48
C GLY A 43 11.19 15.32 13.50
N TRP A 44 12.02 14.37 13.10
CA TRP A 44 13.08 13.82 13.95
C TRP A 44 14.20 14.83 14.25
N LEU A 45 14.66 15.59 13.24
CA LEU A 45 15.69 16.62 13.42
C LEU A 45 15.22 17.78 14.31
N GLU A 46 13.96 18.20 14.19
CA GLU A 46 13.37 19.21 15.08
C GLU A 46 13.28 18.72 16.52
N ALA A 47 12.96 17.43 16.73
CA ALA A 47 12.91 16.83 18.06
C ALA A 47 14.29 16.72 18.73
N GLU A 48 15.35 16.50 17.95
CA GLU A 48 16.74 16.45 18.42
C GLU A 48 17.35 17.86 18.66
N GLY A 49 16.58 18.92 18.43
CA GLY A 49 17.02 20.30 18.68
C GLY A 49 17.91 20.90 17.58
N ALA A 50 17.84 20.37 16.35
CA ALA A 50 18.55 20.94 15.21
C ALA A 50 18.06 22.37 14.91
N SER A 51 18.96 23.23 14.43
CA SER A 51 18.59 24.59 14.00
C SER A 51 17.57 24.54 12.85
N SER A 52 16.65 25.50 12.80
CA SER A 52 15.59 25.54 11.77
C SER A 52 16.13 25.44 10.34
N GLY A 53 17.34 25.95 10.10
CA GLY A 53 18.02 25.85 8.81
C GLY A 53 18.46 24.43 8.43
N VAL A 54 18.95 23.64 9.39
CA VAL A 54 19.37 22.25 9.15
C VAL A 54 18.15 21.32 9.09
N ALA A 55 17.15 21.55 9.96
CA ALA A 55 15.91 20.79 9.99
C ALA A 55 15.10 20.89 8.69
N LEU A 56 15.21 22.00 7.95
CA LEU A 56 14.62 22.16 6.62
C LEU A 56 15.61 21.80 5.49
N GLY A 57 16.86 22.22 5.62
CA GLY A 57 17.86 22.07 4.57
C GLY A 57 18.25 20.62 4.29
N ALA A 58 18.48 19.82 5.34
CA ALA A 58 18.92 18.43 5.17
C ALA A 58 17.85 17.53 4.53
N PRO A 59 16.57 17.54 4.96
CA PRO A 59 15.52 16.76 4.31
C PRO A 59 15.24 17.21 2.87
N LEU A 60 15.27 18.53 2.60
CA LEU A 60 15.06 19.06 1.25
C LEU A 60 16.21 18.67 0.30
N ALA A 61 17.46 18.75 0.75
CA ALA A 61 18.60 18.30 -0.04
C ALA A 61 18.52 16.81 -0.35
N LEU A 62 18.15 15.99 0.65
CA LEU A 62 17.96 14.56 0.47
C LEU A 62 16.84 14.26 -0.54
N LEU A 63 15.71 14.96 -0.45
CA LEU A 63 14.63 14.85 -1.44
C LEU A 63 15.07 15.21 -2.85
N ALA A 64 15.83 16.30 -3.01
CA ALA A 64 16.28 16.74 -4.33
C ALA A 64 17.21 15.69 -4.97
N VAL A 65 18.17 15.16 -4.19
CA VAL A 65 19.12 14.15 -4.67
C VAL A 65 18.42 12.84 -5.00
N THR A 66 17.60 12.33 -4.08
CA THR A 66 16.89 11.05 -4.24
C THR A 66 15.77 11.13 -5.28
N GLY A 67 15.06 12.25 -5.36
CA GLY A 67 14.05 12.52 -6.37
C GLY A 67 14.66 12.61 -7.78
N TRP A 68 15.81 13.27 -7.92
CA TRP A 68 16.57 13.28 -9.17
C TRP A 68 17.05 11.89 -9.56
N ALA A 69 17.60 11.13 -8.61
CA ALA A 69 18.03 9.76 -8.85
C ALA A 69 16.86 8.87 -9.29
N ALA A 70 15.69 8.97 -8.64
CA ALA A 70 14.48 8.24 -9.02
C ALA A 70 14.01 8.59 -10.44
N PHE A 71 14.01 9.89 -10.78
CA PHE A 71 13.68 10.35 -12.13
C PHE A 71 14.61 9.75 -13.19
N ARG A 72 15.92 9.69 -12.91
CA ARG A 72 16.91 9.13 -13.82
C ARG A 72 16.81 7.62 -13.95
N LEU A 73 16.62 6.90 -12.84
CA LEU A 73 16.48 5.44 -12.84
C LEU A 73 15.29 4.99 -13.70
N ILE A 74 14.16 5.71 -13.65
CA ILE A 74 12.96 5.36 -14.42
C ILE A 74 13.15 5.60 -15.93
N GLN A 75 14.05 6.49 -16.30
CA GLN A 75 14.37 6.80 -17.70
C GLN A 75 15.44 5.88 -18.30
N LEU A 76 16.08 5.04 -17.51
CA LEU A 76 17.06 4.08 -18.02
C LEU A 76 16.39 3.10 -18.98
N PRO A 77 17.00 2.82 -20.15
CA PRO A 77 16.36 2.05 -21.22
C PRO A 77 15.89 0.67 -20.77
N LYS A 78 16.70 -0.04 -19.98
CA LYS A 78 16.35 -1.37 -19.44
C LYS A 78 15.12 -1.35 -18.53
N PHE A 79 15.05 -0.39 -17.61
CA PHE A 79 13.93 -0.29 -16.67
C PHE A 79 12.67 0.22 -17.39
N ALA A 80 12.86 1.15 -18.33
CA ALA A 80 11.81 1.70 -19.16
C ALA A 80 11.15 0.64 -20.07
N GLU A 81 11.91 -0.30 -20.61
CA GLU A 81 11.39 -1.45 -21.38
C GLU A 81 10.61 -2.42 -20.49
N PHE A 82 11.09 -2.69 -19.27
CA PHE A 82 10.36 -3.49 -18.30
C PHE A 82 9.00 -2.85 -17.96
N LEU A 83 8.96 -1.54 -17.67
CA LEU A 83 7.70 -0.85 -17.39
C LEU A 83 6.72 -0.89 -18.57
N ILE A 84 7.22 -0.80 -19.81
CA ILE A 84 6.39 -0.97 -21.02
C ILE A 84 5.82 -2.39 -21.09
N ALA A 85 6.64 -3.40 -20.82
CA ALA A 85 6.20 -4.80 -20.82
C ALA A 85 5.14 -5.07 -19.74
N VAL A 86 5.32 -4.53 -18.53
CA VAL A 86 4.32 -4.60 -17.46
C VAL A 86 3.02 -3.90 -17.84
N GLU A 87 3.08 -2.72 -18.46
CA GLU A 87 1.88 -2.02 -18.93
C GLU A 87 1.13 -2.85 -19.98
N ALA A 88 1.85 -3.50 -20.90
CA ALA A 88 1.25 -4.40 -21.88
C ALA A 88 0.66 -5.67 -21.25
N GLU A 89 1.31 -6.22 -20.23
CA GLU A 89 0.81 -7.41 -19.50
C GLU A 89 -0.43 -7.08 -18.67
N MET A 90 -0.46 -5.91 -18.03
CA MET A 90 -1.65 -5.41 -17.31
C MET A 90 -2.83 -5.16 -18.26
N GLY A 91 -2.57 -4.85 -19.53
CA GLY A 91 -3.62 -4.76 -20.55
C GLY A 91 -4.28 -6.12 -20.88
N LYS A 92 -3.65 -7.24 -20.54
CA LYS A 92 -4.24 -8.59 -20.70
C LYS A 92 -5.13 -8.98 -19.54
N VAL A 93 -5.01 -8.31 -18.39
CA VAL A 93 -5.82 -8.57 -17.22
C VAL A 93 -7.21 -7.99 -17.44
N SER A 94 -8.21 -8.86 -17.60
CA SER A 94 -9.61 -8.46 -17.64
C SER A 94 -10.06 -8.08 -16.23
N TRP A 95 -10.07 -6.78 -15.92
CA TRP A 95 -10.59 -6.29 -14.65
C TRP A 95 -12.11 -6.48 -14.60
N PRO A 96 -12.64 -7.05 -13.51
CA PRO A 96 -14.08 -7.27 -13.35
C PRO A 96 -14.83 -5.94 -13.36
N THR A 97 -16.06 -5.97 -13.86
CA THR A 97 -16.90 -4.76 -13.86
C THR A 97 -17.32 -4.40 -12.43
N GLN A 98 -17.68 -3.13 -12.19
CA GLN A 98 -18.12 -2.68 -10.86
C GLN A 98 -19.30 -3.53 -10.32
N SER A 99 -20.17 -4.02 -11.21
CA SER A 99 -21.31 -4.87 -10.83
C SER A 99 -20.88 -6.27 -10.38
N GLU A 100 -19.86 -6.85 -11.00
CA GLU A 100 -19.30 -8.15 -10.62
C GLU A 100 -18.57 -8.04 -9.27
N LEU A 101 -17.80 -6.96 -9.08
CA LEU A 101 -17.13 -6.68 -7.81
C LEU A 101 -18.11 -6.56 -6.65
N PHE A 102 -19.24 -5.86 -6.86
CA PHE A 102 -20.26 -5.70 -5.83
C PHE A 102 -20.94 -7.03 -5.52
N LYS A 103 -21.32 -7.81 -6.54
CA LYS A 103 -21.93 -9.14 -6.35
C LYS A 103 -20.99 -10.08 -5.60
N ALA A 104 -19.72 -10.15 -6.01
CA ALA A 104 -18.73 -11.02 -5.36
C ALA A 104 -18.50 -10.61 -3.90
N SER A 105 -18.33 -9.31 -3.62
CA SER A 105 -18.11 -8.82 -2.26
C SER A 105 -19.34 -8.97 -1.37
N ALA A 106 -20.55 -8.75 -1.90
CA ALA A 106 -21.80 -8.88 -1.14
C ALA A 106 -22.02 -10.31 -0.64
N VAL A 107 -21.73 -11.32 -1.46
CA VAL A 107 -21.80 -12.72 -1.04
C VAL A 107 -20.83 -13.00 0.10
N VAL A 108 -19.58 -12.54 -0.02
CA VAL A 108 -18.57 -12.72 1.04
C VAL A 108 -19.00 -12.06 2.34
N ILE A 109 -19.47 -10.81 2.28
CA ILE A 109 -19.98 -10.08 3.44
C ILE A 109 -21.14 -10.85 4.09
N PHE A 110 -22.11 -11.32 3.29
CA PHE A 110 -23.24 -12.10 3.79
C PHE A 110 -22.80 -13.38 4.51
N VAL A 111 -21.84 -14.12 3.92
CA VAL A 111 -21.30 -15.36 4.53
C VAL A 111 -20.56 -15.06 5.83
N ILE A 112 -19.75 -14.00 5.88
CA ILE A 112 -19.01 -13.60 7.10
C ILE A 112 -19.99 -13.20 8.22
N PHE A 113 -21.00 -12.38 7.91
CA PHE A 113 -22.02 -11.99 8.91
C PHE A 113 -22.88 -13.17 9.34
N GLY A 114 -23.23 -14.08 8.42
CA GLY A 114 -23.96 -15.30 8.75
C GLY A 114 -23.16 -16.20 9.69
N LEU A 115 -21.87 -16.42 9.41
CA LEU A 115 -20.98 -17.20 10.28
C LEU A 115 -20.79 -16.51 11.63
N ALA A 116 -20.58 -15.19 11.65
CA ALA A 116 -20.44 -14.41 12.88
C ALA A 116 -21.70 -14.50 13.75
N GLY A 117 -22.89 -14.42 13.14
CA GLY A 117 -24.16 -14.59 13.85
C GLY A 117 -24.34 -16.00 14.41
N LEU A 118 -23.96 -17.03 13.65
CA LEU A 118 -23.98 -18.42 14.10
C LEU A 118 -23.01 -18.63 15.28
N LEU A 119 -21.78 -18.13 15.18
CA LEU A 119 -20.82 -18.17 16.28
C LEU A 119 -21.33 -17.44 17.52
N PHE A 120 -21.92 -16.25 17.36
CA PHE A 120 -22.53 -15.51 18.45
C PHE A 120 -23.65 -16.31 19.14
N MET A 121 -24.47 -17.02 18.37
CA MET A 121 -25.54 -17.86 18.91
C MET A 121 -24.97 -19.06 19.70
N TYR A 122 -23.95 -19.73 19.17
CA TYR A 122 -23.26 -20.80 19.90
C TYR A 122 -22.60 -20.28 21.18
N ASP A 123 -21.89 -19.17 21.12
CA ASP A 123 -21.27 -18.54 22.29
C ASP A 123 -22.31 -18.21 23.37
N TRP A 124 -23.49 -17.71 22.96
CA TRP A 124 -24.55 -17.38 23.91
C TRP A 124 -25.15 -18.62 24.58
N ILE A 125 -25.47 -19.67 23.81
CA ILE A 125 -25.98 -20.94 24.32
C ILE A 125 -24.96 -21.59 25.25
N LEU A 126 -23.70 -21.68 24.82
CA LEU A 126 -22.62 -22.28 25.60
C LEU A 126 -22.37 -21.50 26.89
N LYS A 127 -22.42 -20.16 26.87
CA LYS A 127 -22.33 -19.36 28.10
C LYS A 127 -23.48 -19.66 29.06
N TYR A 128 -24.72 -19.74 28.57
CA TYR A 128 -25.88 -20.04 29.41
C TYR A 128 -25.80 -21.44 30.05
N VAL A 129 -25.37 -22.45 29.29
CA VAL A 129 -25.21 -23.83 29.76
C VAL A 129 -24.02 -23.96 30.72
N LEU A 130 -22.85 -23.43 30.35
CA LEU A 130 -21.58 -23.61 31.08
C LEU A 130 -21.48 -22.70 32.31
N SER A 131 -22.12 -21.53 32.32
CA SER A 131 -22.17 -20.62 33.49
C SER A 131 -22.97 -21.20 34.65
N GLY A 132 -23.56 -22.41 34.51
CA GLY A 132 -24.26 -23.09 35.58
C GLY A 132 -25.56 -22.41 36.00
N GLN A 133 -26.04 -21.42 35.24
CA GLN A 133 -27.28 -20.69 35.55
C GLN A 133 -28.49 -21.65 35.52
N LEU A 134 -28.48 -22.59 34.58
CA LEU A 134 -29.43 -23.71 34.48
C LEU A 134 -29.34 -24.68 35.68
N LEU A 135 -28.13 -24.89 36.23
CA LEU A 135 -27.95 -25.71 37.45
C LEU A 135 -28.41 -24.96 38.70
N THR A 136 -28.11 -23.67 38.86
CA THR A 136 -28.62 -22.85 39.97
C THR A 136 -30.13 -22.67 39.92
N ASP A 137 -30.73 -22.52 38.73
CA ASP A 137 -32.18 -22.40 38.56
C ASP A 137 -32.90 -23.74 38.83
N LEU A 138 -32.32 -24.88 38.45
CA LEU A 138 -32.85 -26.21 38.79
C LEU A 138 -32.68 -26.53 40.29
N PHE A 139 -31.49 -26.36 40.87
CA PHE A 139 -31.27 -26.62 42.29
C PHE A 139 -32.03 -25.65 43.21
N GLY A 140 -32.32 -24.42 42.75
CA GLY A 140 -33.16 -23.45 43.46
C GLY A 140 -34.68 -23.75 43.38
N LEU A 141 -35.12 -24.59 42.45
CA LEU A 141 -36.51 -25.07 42.33
C LEU A 141 -36.76 -26.37 43.12
N PHE A 142 -35.70 -27.11 43.47
CA PHE A 142 -35.74 -28.30 44.30
C PHE A 142 -35.32 -28.05 45.77
N GLY A 143 -35.20 -26.78 46.19
CA GLY A 143 -34.88 -26.33 47.55
C GLY A 143 -36.04 -25.59 48.21
#